data_AF-K9YTF2-F1
#
_entry.id   AF-K9YTF2-F1
#
_cell.length_a   1.000
_cell.length_b   1.000
_cell.length_c   1.000
_cell.angle_alpha   90.00
_cell.angle_beta   90.00
_cell.angle_gamma   90.00
#
_symmetry.space_group_name_H-M   'P 1'
#
loop_
_entity.id
_entity.type
_entity.pdbx_description
1 polymer ?
#
loop_
_entity_poly.entity_id
_entity_poly.type
_entity_poly.pdbx_seq_one_letter_code
_entity_poly.pdbx_strand_id
1 'polypeptide(L)'
;MEIDKAIKELENEKNIRFNRLMTITEKFFGKPRNQSSSHYPFKVPWQGEPRINLQKGKDGKAKPYQVKQVRLALIKLKKIQQEQSND
;
A
#
# COMPACT_ATOMS: atom_id res chain seq x y z
N MET A 1 -11.50 -3.74 8.03
CA MET A 1 -10.18 -4.38 7.86
C MET A 1 -9.23 -3.37 8.45
N GLU A 2 -8.65 -3.75 9.57
CA GLU A 2 -7.83 -2.86 10.36
C GLU A 2 -6.42 -2.80 9.77
N ILE A 3 -5.72 -1.70 10.04
CA ILE A 3 -4.37 -1.46 9.50
C ILE A 3 -3.39 -2.56 9.90
N ASP A 4 -3.51 -3.07 11.12
CA ASP A 4 -2.69 -4.19 11.61
C ASP A 4 -2.96 -5.50 10.87
N LYS A 5 -4.22 -5.75 10.53
CA LYS A 5 -4.60 -6.93 9.74
C LYS A 5 -3.99 -6.85 8.33
N ALA A 6 -3.99 -5.66 7.74
CA ALA A 6 -3.36 -5.44 6.43
C ALA A 6 -1.84 -5.59 6.48
N ILE A 7 -1.16 -5.04 7.49
CA ILE A 7 0.29 -5.19 7.67
C ILE A 7 0.66 -6.67 7.80
N LYS A 8 -0.04 -7.41 8.66
CA LYS A 8 0.18 -8.85 8.88
C LYS A 8 -0.09 -9.68 7.62
N GLU A 9 -1.10 -9.31 6.83
CA GLU A 9 -1.37 -9.96 5.53
C GLU A 9 -0.19 -9.78 4.57
N LEU A 10 0.34 -8.56 4.43
CA LEU A 10 1.47 -8.26 3.53
C LEU A 10 2.84 -8.73 4.06
N GLU A 11 2.90 -9.17 5.31
CA GLU A 11 4.10 -9.81 5.89
C GLU A 11 4.13 -11.30 5.60
N ASN A 12 3.00 -11.98 5.73
CA ASN A 12 2.90 -13.44 5.59
C ASN A 12 2.75 -13.90 4.14
N GLU A 13 2.11 -13.10 3.28
CA GLU A 13 1.81 -13.49 1.91
C GLU A 13 2.99 -13.23 0.97
N LYS A 14 3.63 -14.32 0.50
CA LYS A 14 4.73 -14.24 -0.48
C LYS A 14 4.23 -14.05 -1.91
N ASN A 15 2.97 -14.38 -2.21
CA ASN A 15 2.40 -14.45 -3.55
C ASN A 15 1.05 -13.71 -3.67
N ILE A 16 1.00 -12.45 -3.24
CA ILE A 16 -0.25 -11.69 -3.28
C ILE A 16 -0.65 -11.33 -4.72
N ARG A 17 -1.93 -11.53 -5.05
CA ARG A 17 -2.50 -11.09 -6.33
C ARG A 17 -2.46 -9.56 -6.42
N PHE A 18 -2.19 -9.01 -7.60
CA PHE A 18 -2.11 -7.56 -7.79
C PHE A 18 -3.40 -6.86 -7.35
N ASN A 19 -4.56 -7.40 -7.74
CA ASN A 19 -5.86 -6.83 -7.36
C ASN A 19 -6.05 -6.79 -5.85
N ARG A 20 -5.52 -7.78 -5.11
CA ARG A 20 -5.60 -7.79 -3.65
C ARG A 20 -4.74 -6.69 -3.04
N LEU A 21 -3.50 -6.52 -3.52
CA LEU A 21 -2.64 -5.41 -3.11
C LEU A 21 -3.27 -4.05 -3.44
N MET A 22 -3.90 -3.91 -4.61
CA MET A 22 -4.63 -2.72 -5.03
C MET A 22 -5.76 -2.38 -4.05
N THR A 23 -6.65 -3.33 -3.76
CA THR A 23 -7.76 -3.12 -2.81
C THR A 23 -7.28 -2.73 -1.42
N ILE A 24 -6.22 -3.37 -0.91
CA ILE A 24 -5.62 -2.98 0.37
C ILE A 24 -5.11 -1.54 0.29
N THR A 25 -4.37 -1.21 -0.75
CA THR A 25 -3.78 0.14 -0.90
C THR A 25 -4.87 1.20 -1.01
N GLU A 26 -5.90 0.98 -1.83
CA GLU A 26 -7.02 1.91 -2.00
C GLU A 26 -7.81 2.14 -0.72
N LYS A 27 -7.93 1.12 0.12
CA LYS A 27 -8.62 1.22 1.41
C LYS A 27 -7.95 2.23 2.36
N PHE A 28 -6.61 2.30 2.36
CA PHE A 28 -5.86 3.13 3.31
C PHE A 28 -5.35 4.45 2.71
N PHE A 29 -5.12 4.49 1.40
CA PHE A 29 -4.53 5.64 0.70
C PHE A 29 -5.47 6.29 -0.32
N GLY A 30 -6.70 5.78 -0.47
CA GLY A 30 -7.66 6.23 -1.48
C GLY A 30 -7.30 5.75 -2.88
N LYS A 31 -8.06 6.20 -3.89
CA LYS A 31 -7.81 5.82 -5.30
C LYS A 31 -6.45 6.33 -5.80
N PRO A 32 -5.77 5.61 -6.71
CA PRO A 32 -4.57 6.12 -7.36
C PRO A 32 -4.89 7.38 -8.18
N ARG A 33 -3.92 8.29 -8.29
CA ARG A 33 -4.09 9.58 -8.99
C ARG A 33 -4.45 9.40 -10.46
N ASN A 34 -3.86 8.38 -11.10
CA ASN A 34 -4.07 8.09 -12.51
C ASN A 34 -4.49 6.62 -12.66
N GLN A 35 -5.52 6.36 -13.47
CA GLN A 35 -6.00 5.01 -13.78
C GLN A 35 -5.84 4.64 -15.26
N SER A 36 -5.55 5.60 -16.14
CA SER A 36 -5.37 5.40 -17.58
C SER A 36 -3.99 4.87 -17.97
N SER A 37 -3.10 4.61 -16.99
CA SER A 37 -1.73 4.16 -17.22
C SER A 37 -1.47 2.81 -16.55
N SER A 38 -0.39 2.12 -16.95
CA SER A 38 0.05 0.88 -16.30
C SER A 38 0.61 1.09 -14.89
N HIS A 39 0.87 2.34 -14.51
CA HIS A 39 1.34 2.76 -13.20
C HIS A 39 0.21 3.43 -12.41
N TYR A 40 0.12 3.07 -11.14
CA TYR A 40 -0.91 3.53 -10.21
C TYR A 40 -0.23 4.24 -9.03
N PRO A 41 0.09 5.54 -9.17
CA PRO A 41 0.68 6.33 -8.10
C PRO A 41 -0.38 6.76 -7.07
N PHE A 42 -0.11 6.55 -5.79
CA PHE A 42 -1.01 6.94 -4.69
C PHE A 42 -0.53 8.21 -3.98
N LYS A 43 -1.47 8.92 -3.36
CA LYS A 43 -1.18 10.03 -2.44
C LYS A 43 -0.93 9.47 -1.05
N VAL A 44 0.09 9.98 -0.38
CA VAL A 44 0.43 9.66 1.01
C VAL A 44 0.48 10.96 1.83
N PRO A 45 0.17 10.94 3.14
CA PRO A 45 0.11 12.14 3.98
C PRO A 45 1.49 12.61 4.50
N TRP A 46 2.59 12.12 3.93
CA TRP A 46 3.95 12.52 4.30
C TRP A 46 4.76 12.93 3.08
N GLN A 47 5.84 13.67 3.32
CA GLN A 47 6.88 13.93 2.31
C GLN A 47 7.92 12.80 2.30
N GLY A 48 8.55 12.60 1.14
CA GLY A 48 9.60 11.60 0.96
C GLY A 48 9.09 10.15 0.86
N GLU A 49 9.87 9.21 1.42
CA GLU A 49 9.60 7.77 1.40
C GLU A 49 8.83 7.29 2.65
N PRO A 50 8.11 6.14 2.57
CA PRO A 50 7.89 5.32 1.38
C PRO A 50 6.88 5.94 0.41
N ARG A 51 7.16 5.86 -0.90
CA ARG A 51 6.19 6.17 -1.96
C ARG A 51 5.47 4.90 -2.42
N ILE A 52 4.24 5.06 -2.88
CA ILE A 52 3.44 3.96 -3.42
C ILE A 52 3.15 4.22 -4.89
N ASN A 53 3.76 3.41 -5.76
CA ASN A 53 3.50 3.39 -7.19
C ASN A 53 3.38 1.92 -7.65
N LEU A 54 2.15 1.47 -7.80
CA LEU A 54 1.86 0.07 -8.13
C LEU A 54 1.86 -0.15 -9.65
N GLN A 55 2.23 -1.36 -10.06
CA GLN A 55 2.22 -1.79 -11.46
C GLN A 55 1.92 -3.28 -11.48
N LYS A 56 0.96 -3.70 -12.31
CA LYS A 56 0.59 -5.10 -12.43
C LYS A 56 1.76 -5.94 -12.97
N GLY A 57 2.08 -7.05 -12.30
CA GLY A 57 3.04 -8.02 -12.81
C GLY A 57 2.52 -8.75 -14.04
N LYS A 58 3.43 -9.29 -14.87
CA LYS A 58 3.06 -10.06 -16.08
C LYS A 58 2.23 -11.31 -15.76
N ASP A 59 2.40 -11.86 -14.56
CA ASP A 59 1.72 -13.04 -14.03
C ASP A 59 0.42 -12.70 -13.26
N GLY A 60 0.00 -11.42 -13.26
CA GLY A 60 -1.16 -10.95 -12.50
C GLY A 60 -0.92 -10.84 -10.98
N LYS A 61 0.28 -11.15 -10.49
CA LYS A 61 0.67 -10.95 -9.10
C LYS A 61 1.25 -9.56 -8.88
N ALA A 62 1.28 -9.13 -7.63
CA ALA A 62 2.05 -7.96 -7.26
C ALA A 62 3.54 -8.30 -7.24
N LYS A 63 4.38 -7.34 -7.61
CA LYS A 63 5.83 -7.53 -7.51
C LYS A 63 6.25 -7.51 -6.02
N PRO A 64 7.13 -8.40 -5.55
CA PRO A 64 7.47 -8.50 -4.12
C PRO A 64 7.94 -7.17 -3.48
N TYR A 65 8.68 -6.34 -4.23
CA TYR A 65 9.10 -5.04 -3.72
C TYR A 65 7.94 -4.07 -3.52
N GLN A 66 6.87 -4.15 -4.33
CA GLN A 66 5.68 -3.32 -4.17
C GLN A 66 4.89 -3.73 -2.94
N VAL A 67 4.83 -5.03 -2.65
CA VAL A 67 4.26 -5.54 -1.40
C VAL A 67 5.02 -4.97 -0.20
N LYS A 68 6.35 -5.01 -0.23
CA LYS A 68 7.20 -4.40 0.80
C LYS A 68 6.96 -2.90 0.94
N GLN A 69 6.88 -2.15 -0.17
CA GLN A 69 6.63 -0.71 -0.15
C GLN A 69 5.27 -0.36 0.47
N VAL A 70 4.20 -1.05 0.08
CA VAL A 70 2.86 -0.84 0.66
C VAL A 70 2.87 -1.19 2.14
N ARG A 71 3.52 -2.29 2.55
CA ARG A 71 3.63 -2.65 3.97
C ARG A 71 4.32 -1.55 4.80
N LEU A 72 5.45 -1.03 4.31
CA LEU A 72 6.16 0.07 4.98
C LEU A 72 5.31 1.34 5.05
N ALA A 73 4.55 1.63 3.99
CA ALA A 73 3.64 2.76 3.97
C ALA A 73 2.50 2.61 4.99
N LEU A 74 1.93 1.41 5.13
CA LEU A 74 0.92 1.13 6.16
C LEU A 74 1.48 1.29 7.57
N ILE A 75 2.71 0.81 7.82
CA ILE A 75 3.39 0.99 9.11
C ILE A 75 3.57 2.49 9.42
N LYS A 76 3.99 3.29 8.45
CA LYS A 76 4.15 4.74 8.63
C LYS A 76 2.81 5.44 8.85
N LEU A 77 1.78 5.07 8.08
CA LEU A 77 0.42 5.60 8.26
C LEU A 77 -0.11 5.31 9.66
N LYS A 78 0.10 4.09 10.17
CA LYS A 78 -0.26 3.71 11.54
C LYS A 78 0.41 4.62 12.57
N LYS A 79 1.72 4.87 12.44
CA LYS A 79 2.46 5.75 13.36
C LYS A 79 1.89 7.18 13.37
N ILE A 80 1.63 7.75 12.20
CA ILE A 80 1.04 9.08 12.08
C ILE A 80 -0.34 9.15 12.74
N GLN A 81 -1.18 8.12 12.55
CA GLN A 81 -2.50 8.05 13.19
C GLN A 81 -2.41 7.95 14.72
N GLN A 82 -1.41 7.24 15.23
CA GLN A 82 -1.16 7.13 16.67
C GLN A 82 -0.66 8.45 17.26
N GLU A 83 0.24 9.14 16.57
CA GLU A 83 0.73 10.48 16.97
C GLU A 83 -0.43 11.49 17.04
N GLN A 84 -1.29 11.52 16.02
CA GLN A 84 -2.47 12.40 15.97
C GLN A 84 -3.58 12.08 16.99
N SER A 85 -3.56 10.89 17.59
CA SER A 85 -4.55 10.51 18.62
C SER A 85 -4.05 10.79 20.04
N ASN A 86 -2.77 11.15 20.19
CA ASN A 86 -2.12 11.46 21.47
C ASN A 86 -1.99 12.97 21.71
N ASP A 87 -2.41 13.78 20.75
CA ASP A 87 -2.53 15.25 20.81
C ASP A 87 -4.02 15.64 21.00
#